data_AF-A0A956L984-F1
#
_entry.id   AF-A0A956L984-F1
#
_cell.length_a   1.000
_cell.length_b   1.000
_cell.length_c   1.000
_cell.angle_alpha   90.00
_cell.angle_beta   90.00
_cell.angle_gamma   90.00
#
_symmetry.space_group_name_H-M   'P 1'
#
loop_
_entity.id
_entity.type
_entity.pdbx_description
1 polymer ?
#
loop_
_entity_poly.entity_id
_entity_poly.type
_entity_poly.pdbx_seq_one_letter_code
_entity_poly.pdbx_strand_id
1 'polypeptide(L)' 'SWDEALDRAAAGFARALDEHGPHSIYAIASGRAPHESTYAIQKMIRATAGTNFVDNCSRA' A
#
# COMPACT_ATOMS: atom_id res chain seq x y z
N SER A 1 -18.17 5.34 -9.74
CA SER A 1 -18.69 5.04 -8.37
C SER A 1 -17.52 4.77 -7.43
N TRP A 2 -17.74 4.36 -6.18
CA TRP A 2 -16.65 3.88 -5.32
C TRP A 2 -15.97 2.63 -5.92
N ASP A 3 -16.75 1.71 -6.48
CA ASP A 3 -16.23 0.47 -7.09
C ASP A 3 -15.27 0.78 -8.24
N GLU A 4 -15.69 1.65 -9.16
CA GLU A 4 -14.86 2.08 -10.30
C GLU A 4 -13.53 2.72 -9.86
N ALA A 5 -13.55 3.52 -8.79
CA ALA A 5 -12.34 4.16 -8.27
C ALA A 5 -11.37 3.15 -7.65
N LEU A 6 -11.90 2.17 -6.91
CA LEU A 6 -11.12 1.10 -6.30
C LEU A 6 -10.54 0.15 -7.35
N ASP A 7 -11.32 -0.25 -8.36
CA ASP A 7 -10.88 -1.09 -9.48
C ASP A 7 -9.74 -0.43 -10.24
N ARG A 8 -9.88 0.87 -10.53
CA ARG A 8 -8.83 1.65 -11.21
C ARG A 8 -7.54 1.71 -10.39
N ALA A 9 -7.63 1.91 -9.07
CA ALA A 9 -6.46 1.94 -8.20
C ALA A 9 -5.77 0.55 -8.14
N ALA A 10 -6.54 -0.52 -7.96
CA ALA A 10 -6.04 -1.89 -7.93
C ALA A 10 -5.33 -2.27 -9.23
N ALA A 11 -5.92 -1.94 -10.39
CA ALA A 11 -5.29 -2.18 -11.69
C ALA A 11 -3.96 -1.43 -11.86
N GLY A 12 -3.87 -0.19 -11.34
CA GLY A 12 -2.62 0.58 -11.35
C GLY A 12 -1.52 -0.07 -10.52
N PHE A 13 -1.83 -0.52 -9.30
CA PHE A 13 -0.88 -1.24 -8.45
C PHE A 13 -0.45 -2.58 -9.06
N ALA A 14 -1.40 -3.35 -9.62
CA ALA A 14 -1.09 -4.62 -10.28
C ALA A 14 -0.13 -4.43 -11.47
N ARG A 15 -0.37 -3.41 -12.31
CA ARG A 15 0.52 -3.10 -13.43
C ARG A 15 1.92 -2.68 -12.98
N ALA A 16 2.02 -1.84 -11.94
CA ALA A 16 3.32 -1.44 -11.40
C ALA A 16 4.11 -2.64 -10.86
N LEU A 17 3.44 -3.58 -10.19
CA LEU A 17 4.07 -4.81 -9.71
C LEU A 17 4.56 -5.71 -10.86
N ASP A 18 3.77 -5.84 -11.93
CA ASP A 18 4.13 -6.65 -13.10
C ASP A 18 5.32 -6.05 -13.86
N GLU A 19 5.31 -4.73 -14.09
CA GLU A 19 6.33 -4.04 -14.91
C GLU A 19 7.62 -3.75 -14.14
N HIS A 20 7.56 -3.53 -12.83
CA HIS A 20 8.68 -3.00 -12.04
C HIS A 20 8.99 -3.82 -10.77
N GLY A 21 8.22 -4.87 -10.50
CA GLY A 21 8.43 -5.77 -9.36
C GLY A 21 7.97 -5.21 -8.00
N PRO A 22 8.18 -5.98 -6.91
CA PRO A 22 7.69 -5.68 -5.56
C PRO A 22 8.05 -4.32 -4.98
N HIS A 23 9.23 -3.79 -5.31
CA HIS A 23 9.75 -2.54 -4.74
C HIS A 23 9.20 -1.28 -5.42
N SER A 24 8.31 -1.43 -6.41
CA SER A 24 7.65 -0.32 -7.10
C SER A 24 6.54 0.35 -6.27
N ILE A 25 6.10 -0.30 -5.19
CA ILE A 25 5.05 0.19 -4.29
C ILE A 25 5.67 0.56 -2.94
N TYR A 26 5.29 1.74 -2.44
CA TYR A 26 5.64 2.22 -1.11
C TYR A 26 4.39 2.79 -0.42
N ALA A 27 4.29 2.63 0.90
CA ALA A 27 3.19 3.19 1.67
C ALA A 27 3.66 3.92 2.93
N ILE A 28 2.90 4.94 3.34
CA ILE A 28 3.11 5.67 4.59
C ILE A 28 1.86 5.51 5.45
N ALA A 29 2.01 4.87 6.61
CA ALA A 29 0.97 4.80 7.62
C ALA A 29 0.87 6.11 8.40
N SER A 30 -0.35 6.53 8.70
CA SER A 30 -0.61 7.74 9.49
C SER A 30 -0.50 7.44 10.99
N GLY A 31 0.37 8.15 11.70
CA GLY A 31 0.42 8.15 13.16
C GLY A 31 -0.79 8.82 13.83
N ARG A 32 -1.68 9.44 13.04
CA ARG A 32 -2.97 9.98 13.52
C ARG A 32 -4.13 8.99 13.36
N ALA A 33 -3.89 7.84 12.71
CA ALA A 33 -4.90 6.81 12.52
C ALA A 33 -4.77 5.70 13.60
N PRO A 34 -5.83 4.92 13.85
CA PRO A 34 -5.76 3.76 14.75
C PRO A 34 -4.72 2.72 14.31
N HIS A 35 -4.30 1.87 15.25
CA HIS A 35 -3.30 0.83 15.00
C HIS A 35 -3.78 -0.19 13.97
N GLU A 36 -5.08 -0.43 13.88
CA GLU A 36 -5.73 -1.32 12.91
C GLU A 36 -5.52 -0.85 11.48
N SER A 37 -5.59 0.46 11.22
CA SER A 37 -5.31 1.05 9.90
C SER A 37 -3.84 0.86 9.53
N THR A 38 -2.94 1.03 10.51
CA THR A 38 -1.50 0.81 10.33
C THR A 38 -1.18 -0.66 10.09
N TYR A 39 -1.87 -1.58 10.76
CA TYR A 39 -1.78 -3.01 10.50
C TYR A 39 -2.28 -3.37 9.09
N ALA A 40 -3.41 -2.81 8.66
CA ALA A 40 -3.98 -3.08 7.34
C ALA A 40 -3.04 -2.66 6.20
N ILE A 41 -2.47 -1.45 6.27
CA ILE A 41 -1.48 -0.97 5.27
C ILE A 41 -0.25 -1.87 5.25
N GLN A 42 0.31 -2.18 6.42
CA GLN A 42 1.47 -3.06 6.53
C GLN A 42 1.19 -4.45 5.96
N LYS A 43 0.01 -5.01 6.22
CA LYS A 43 -0.41 -6.30 5.70
C LYS A 43 -0.56 -6.25 4.17
N MET A 44 -1.17 -5.21 3.63
CA MET A 44 -1.31 -5.03 2.18
C MET A 44 0.06 -4.99 1.48
N ILE A 45 1.01 -4.20 2.00
CA ILE A 45 2.33 -4.10 1.38
C ILE A 45 3.14 -5.40 1.52
N ARG A 46 3.14 -6.02 2.69
CA ARG A 46 3.94 -7.24 2.92
C ARG A 46 3.34 -8.50 2.31
N ALA A 47 2.03 -8.68 2.42
CA ALA A 47 1.36 -9.90 1.96
C ALA A 47 0.97 -9.85 0.47
N THR A 48 0.62 -8.68 -0.05
CA THR A 48 0.19 -8.53 -1.45
C THR A 48 1.35 -8.14 -2.34
N ALA A 49 2.09 -7.08 -2.00
CA ALA A 49 3.23 -6.63 -2.81
C ALA A 49 4.52 -7.43 -2.54
N GLY A 50 4.64 -8.11 -1.40
CA GLY A 50 5.82 -8.93 -1.07
C GLY A 50 7.06 -8.12 -0.66
N THR A 51 6.87 -6.86 -0.25
CA THR A 51 7.97 -5.95 0.15
C THR A 51 7.79 -5.42 1.56
N ASN A 52 8.86 -4.89 2.15
CA ASN A 52 8.85 -4.18 3.42
C ASN A 52 8.86 -2.64 3.27
N PHE A 53 8.58 -2.14 2.07
CA PHE A 53 8.57 -0.71 1.73
C PHE A 53 7.33 0.01 2.30
N VAL A 54 7.29 0.09 3.62
CA VAL A 54 6.24 0.76 4.38
C VAL A 54 6.85 1.52 5.55
N ASP A 55 6.41 2.75 5.76
CA ASP A 55 6.89 3.62 6.83
C ASP A 55 5.72 4.31 7.56
N ASN A 56 6.01 5.22 8.49
CA ASN A 56 5.01 6.04 9.15
C ASN A 56 5.35 7.54 9.08
N CYS A 57 4.33 8.39 9.23
CA CYS A 57 4.49 9.84 9.14
C CYS A 57 5.22 10.48 10.34
N SER A 58 5.46 9.75 11.43
CA SER A 58 6.24 10.23 12.59
C SER A 58 7.72 9.87 12.50
N ARG A 59 8.15 9.25 11.39
CA ARG A 59 9.55 8.91 11.09
C ARG A 59 10.17 9.79 10.00
N ALA A 60 9.43 10.77 9.48
CA ALA A 60 9.93 11.81 8.59
C ALA A 60 10.50 13.01 9.36
#